data_AF-A0A2M9IWW5-F1
#
_entry.id   AF-A0A2M9IWW5-F1
#
_cell.length_a   1.000
_cell.length_b   1.000
_cell.length_c   1.000
_cell.angle_alpha   90.00
_cell.angle_beta   90.00
_cell.angle_gamma   90.00
#
_symmetry.space_group_name_H-M   'P 1'
#
loop_
_entity.id
_entity.type
_entity.pdbx_description
1 polymer ?
#
loop_
_entity_poly.entity_id
_entity_poly.type
_entity_poly.pdbx_seq_one_letter_code
_entity_poly.pdbx_strand_id
1 'polypeptide(L)'
;MHRSAPATPEKAHAPAPRIRLARVLACAAVPVMLVAVGCSSGSGGGDKKSDSPSSSASAGGGKQASSSPSLAPAKFTKLPDACPSISAKSIDKYVPKAKTKAGEVGKTSDPQSQASCTWNGLEDKGVDGSNYRWLDIDFKRYDSTPGLGSGDSLAQKQFDRAVSGAKSTGDAKNVKTSPVSGLGDQATAITFDLKKDDANFRYGVVVVRTANAVIAVDYNGTGYEGADAPAAGDVQDGATAVAKEAVAAVATANNK
;
A
#
# COMPACT_ATOMS: atom_id res chain seq x y z
N MET A 1 -31.73 28.76 18.96
CA MET A 1 -30.48 28.56 18.21
C MET A 1 -29.87 27.23 18.67
N HIS A 2 -30.14 26.14 17.95
CA HIS A 2 -29.54 24.84 18.28
C HIS A 2 -28.08 24.88 17.79
N ARG A 3 -27.14 25.16 18.70
CA ARG A 3 -25.72 24.94 18.41
C ARG A 3 -25.51 23.43 18.36
N SER A 4 -25.28 22.90 17.15
CA SER A 4 -24.73 21.56 16.99
C SER A 4 -23.47 21.46 17.86
N ALA A 5 -23.36 20.39 18.65
CA ALA A 5 -22.12 20.12 19.38
C ALA A 5 -20.97 20.05 18.36
N PRO A 6 -19.80 20.66 18.65
CA PRO A 6 -18.65 20.55 17.77
C PRO A 6 -18.32 19.08 17.55
N ALA A 7 -18.10 18.68 16.29
CA ALA A 7 -17.67 17.34 15.98
C ALA A 7 -16.40 17.03 16.78
N THR A 8 -16.33 15.86 17.42
CA THR A 8 -15.10 15.44 18.08
C THR A 8 -13.98 15.39 17.03
N PRO A 9 -12.74 15.78 17.37
CA PRO A 9 -11.64 15.90 16.40
C PRO A 9 -11.38 14.60 15.63
N GLU A 10 -11.75 13.46 16.23
CA GLU A 10 -11.70 12.14 15.60
C GLU A 10 -12.71 11.95 14.46
N LYS A 11 -13.92 12.51 14.56
CA LYS A 11 -14.92 12.45 13.48
C LYS A 11 -14.56 13.38 12.32
N ALA A 12 -13.94 14.52 12.62
CA ALA A 12 -13.41 15.43 11.60
C ALA A 12 -12.18 14.85 10.88
N HIS A 13 -11.50 13.87 11.49
CA HIS A 13 -10.31 13.24 10.96
C HIS A 13 -10.57 11.82 10.42
N ALA A 14 -11.13 11.72 9.22
CA ALA A 14 -10.95 10.50 8.43
C ALA A 14 -9.49 10.46 7.92
N PRO A 15 -8.71 9.36 8.09
CA PRO A 15 -7.40 9.25 7.45
C PRO A 15 -7.53 9.51 5.95
N ALA A 16 -6.50 10.10 5.33
CA ALA A 16 -6.49 10.26 3.86
C ALA A 16 -6.85 8.91 3.21
N PRO A 17 -7.64 8.88 2.13
CA PRO A 17 -8.19 7.65 1.59
C PRO A 17 -7.07 6.63 1.38
N ARG A 18 -7.03 5.61 2.25
CA ARG A 18 -6.03 4.54 2.16
C ARG A 18 -6.13 3.98 0.75
N ILE A 19 -5.01 3.96 0.03
CA ILE A 19 -4.96 3.53 -1.37
C ILE A 19 -5.33 2.04 -1.42
N ARG A 20 -6.62 1.77 -1.61
CA ARG A 20 -7.22 0.45 -1.78
C ARG A 20 -7.05 0.08 -3.26
N LEU A 21 -6.23 -0.92 -3.54
CA LEU A 21 -6.16 -1.51 -4.87
C LEU A 21 -7.42 -2.35 -5.09
N ALA A 22 -8.20 -2.02 -6.13
CA ALA A 22 -9.21 -2.93 -6.65
C ALA A 22 -8.50 -4.21 -7.15
N ARG A 23 -8.91 -5.37 -6.65
CA ARG A 23 -8.53 -6.66 -7.23
C ARG A 23 -9.19 -6.75 -8.61
N VAL A 24 -8.39 -6.73 -9.68
CA VAL A 24 -8.88 -7.07 -11.01
C VAL A 24 -9.14 -8.58 -11.01
N LEU A 25 -10.41 -8.97 -10.91
CA LEU A 25 -10.85 -10.32 -11.23
C LEU A 25 -10.71 -10.48 -12.74
N ALA A 26 -9.70 -11.25 -13.16
CA ALA A 26 -9.56 -11.64 -14.56
C ALA A 26 -10.69 -12.62 -14.91
N CYS A 27 -11.77 -12.11 -15.51
CA CYS A 27 -12.75 -12.95 -16.19
C CYS A 27 -12.06 -13.56 -17.42
N ALA A 28 -11.76 -14.86 -17.35
CA ALA A 28 -11.34 -15.63 -18.53
C ALA A 28 -12.55 -15.82 -19.45
N ALA A 29 -12.74 -14.89 -20.40
CA ALA A 29 -13.67 -15.10 -21.50
C ALA A 29 -13.00 -16.04 -22.52
N VAL A 30 -13.42 -17.30 -22.55
CA VAL A 30 -13.03 -18.26 -23.58
C VAL A 30 -13.81 -17.95 -24.86
N PRO A 31 -13.17 -17.65 -26.00
CA PRO A 31 -13.90 -17.45 -27.26
C PRO A 31 -14.38 -18.80 -27.80
N VAL A 32 -15.69 -19.02 -27.78
CA VAL A 32 -16.36 -20.09 -28.52
C VAL A 32 -16.34 -19.70 -30.00
N MET A 33 -15.46 -20.35 -30.78
CA MET A 33 -15.48 -20.26 -32.23
C MET A 33 -16.74 -20.94 -32.76
N LEU A 34 -17.69 -20.12 -33.21
CA LEU A 34 -18.82 -20.55 -34.05
C LEU A 34 -18.29 -20.84 -35.46
N VAL A 35 -18.13 -22.12 -35.79
CA VAL A 35 -17.93 -22.55 -37.18
C VAL A 35 -19.30 -22.77 -37.80
N ALA A 36 -19.65 -21.89 -38.73
CA ALA A 36 -20.76 -22.10 -39.65
C ALA A 36 -20.31 -23.06 -40.76
N VAL A 37 -21.05 -24.15 -40.97
CA VAL A 37 -21.00 -24.92 -42.22
C VAL A 37 -22.44 -25.14 -42.68
N GLY A 38 -22.72 -24.67 -43.89
CA GLY A 38 -24.04 -24.74 -44.54
C GLY A 38 -24.39 -26.15 -45.05
N CYS A 39 -25.69 -26.31 -45.32
CA CYS A 39 -26.37 -27.48 -45.85
C CYS A 39 -25.79 -28.02 -47.18
N SER A 40 -25.80 -29.36 -47.38
CA SER A 40 -26.68 -30.02 -48.36
C SER A 40 -26.64 -31.57 -48.32
N SER A 41 -27.83 -32.17 -48.38
CA SER A 41 -28.27 -33.47 -48.95
C SER A 41 -27.36 -34.71 -49.05
N GLY A 42 -27.85 -35.84 -48.50
CA GLY A 42 -28.10 -37.07 -49.30
C GLY A 42 -27.20 -38.31 -49.15
N SER A 43 -27.80 -39.39 -48.61
CA SER A 43 -27.64 -40.83 -48.94
C SER A 43 -26.34 -41.63 -48.73
N GLY A 44 -26.49 -42.75 -47.98
CA GLY A 44 -25.78 -44.04 -48.11
C GLY A 44 -24.33 -44.07 -47.61
N GLY A 45 -23.78 -45.10 -47.00
CA GLY A 45 -24.14 -46.49 -46.76
C GLY A 45 -22.83 -47.28 -46.57
N GLY A 46 -22.82 -48.30 -45.70
CA GLY A 46 -21.91 -49.45 -45.80
C GLY A 46 -20.50 -49.38 -45.19
N ASP A 47 -20.37 -50.06 -44.05
CA ASP A 47 -19.59 -51.30 -43.88
C ASP A 47 -18.03 -51.36 -43.80
N LYS A 48 -17.62 -52.13 -42.76
CA LYS A 48 -16.48 -53.08 -42.63
C LYS A 48 -15.11 -52.53 -42.20
N LYS A 49 -14.70 -52.80 -40.94
CA LYS A 49 -13.96 -53.99 -40.43
C LYS A 49 -12.49 -54.07 -40.89
N SER A 50 -11.54 -54.07 -39.95
CA SER A 50 -10.86 -55.29 -39.47
C SER A 50 -9.70 -54.97 -38.52
N ASP A 51 -9.54 -55.85 -37.54
CA ASP A 51 -8.48 -56.01 -36.52
C ASP A 51 -7.07 -56.19 -37.17
N SER A 52 -5.89 -56.16 -36.55
CA SER A 52 -5.38 -56.39 -35.18
C SER A 52 -3.83 -56.07 -35.16
N PRO A 53 -3.00 -56.42 -34.14
CA PRO A 53 -2.02 -55.50 -33.52
C PRO A 53 -0.52 -55.82 -33.77
N SER A 54 0.40 -54.93 -33.39
CA SER A 54 1.75 -55.33 -32.90
C SER A 54 2.49 -54.18 -32.19
N SER A 55 3.28 -54.59 -31.20
CA SER A 55 4.03 -53.78 -30.24
C SER A 55 5.40 -53.33 -30.77
N SER A 56 5.95 -52.31 -30.11
CA SER A 56 7.36 -52.12 -29.69
C SER A 56 8.18 -50.93 -30.23
N ALA A 57 8.86 -50.31 -29.25
CA ALA A 57 10.17 -49.67 -29.26
C ALA A 57 10.33 -48.15 -29.54
N SER A 58 11.07 -47.55 -28.60
CA SER A 58 11.46 -46.15 -28.41
C SER A 58 12.37 -45.56 -29.48
N ALA A 59 12.20 -44.26 -29.75
CA ALA A 59 13.24 -43.23 -29.90
C ALA A 59 12.50 -41.89 -30.13
N GLY A 60 12.64 -40.87 -29.29
CA GLY A 60 13.79 -39.97 -29.35
C GLY A 60 13.40 -38.72 -30.14
N GLY A 61 13.08 -37.62 -29.45
CA GLY A 61 12.65 -36.39 -30.12
C GLY A 61 12.36 -35.25 -29.14
N GLY A 62 13.39 -34.81 -28.43
CA GLY A 62 13.54 -33.49 -27.81
C GLY A 62 12.31 -32.87 -27.15
N LYS A 63 12.16 -33.06 -25.83
CA LYS A 63 11.53 -32.03 -25.00
C LYS A 63 12.37 -30.76 -25.13
N GLN A 64 11.93 -29.84 -25.98
CA GLN A 64 12.39 -28.47 -25.97
C GLN A 64 11.91 -27.88 -24.65
N ALA A 65 12.74 -28.01 -23.62
CA ALA A 65 12.57 -27.29 -22.37
C ALA A 65 12.84 -25.82 -22.70
N SER A 66 11.78 -25.12 -23.13
CA SER A 66 11.78 -23.66 -23.10
C SER A 66 12.01 -23.26 -21.65
N SER A 67 13.25 -22.91 -21.32
CA SER A 67 13.59 -22.28 -20.05
C SER A 67 12.97 -20.91 -20.06
N SER A 68 11.70 -20.81 -19.65
CA SER A 68 11.09 -19.53 -19.33
C SER A 68 12.01 -18.81 -18.34
N PRO A 69 12.28 -17.50 -18.53
CA PRO A 69 13.15 -16.76 -17.62
C PRO A 69 12.68 -16.95 -16.18
N SER A 70 13.57 -17.48 -15.33
CA SER A 70 13.28 -17.62 -13.91
C SER A 70 13.14 -16.23 -13.31
N LEU A 71 11.99 -15.99 -12.68
CA LEU A 71 11.67 -14.70 -12.06
C LEU A 71 12.56 -14.50 -10.82
N ALA A 72 13.23 -13.35 -10.73
CA ALA A 72 14.06 -13.03 -9.56
C ALA A 72 13.22 -13.11 -8.27
N PRO A 73 13.71 -13.78 -7.20
CA PRO A 73 12.97 -13.92 -5.95
C PRO A 73 12.83 -12.57 -5.22
N ALA A 74 11.79 -12.45 -4.40
CA ALA A 74 11.60 -11.31 -3.50
C ALA A 74 12.69 -11.29 -2.41
N LYS A 75 13.26 -10.11 -2.13
CA LYS A 75 14.36 -9.94 -1.16
C LYS A 75 13.88 -10.08 0.29
N PHE A 76 12.73 -9.49 0.60
CA PHE A 76 12.08 -9.56 1.90
C PHE A 76 10.99 -10.60 1.90
N THR A 77 10.99 -11.43 2.94
CA THR A 77 10.01 -12.50 3.17
C THR A 77 9.09 -12.19 4.35
N LYS A 78 9.42 -11.19 5.16
CA LYS A 78 8.66 -10.78 6.35
C LYS A 78 8.41 -9.28 6.38
N LEU A 79 7.36 -8.88 7.08
CA LEU A 79 7.14 -7.52 7.56
C LEU A 79 7.37 -7.46 9.07
N PRO A 80 7.80 -6.31 9.62
CA PRO A 80 7.79 -6.09 11.06
C PRO A 80 6.34 -5.99 11.55
N ASP A 81 6.14 -6.22 12.84
CA ASP A 81 4.92 -5.78 13.51
C ASP A 81 4.86 -4.24 13.43
N ALA A 82 3.77 -3.70 12.88
CA ALA A 82 3.72 -2.28 12.54
C ALA A 82 3.86 -1.37 13.76
N CYS A 83 3.04 -1.56 14.80
CA CYS A 83 3.09 -0.68 15.96
C CYS A 83 4.45 -0.64 16.70
N PRO A 84 5.07 -1.76 17.07
CA PRO A 84 6.37 -1.75 17.75
C PRO A 84 7.54 -1.39 16.82
N SER A 85 7.32 -1.22 15.51
CA SER A 85 8.35 -0.72 14.60
C SER A 85 8.74 0.73 14.87
N ILE A 86 7.91 1.48 15.61
CA ILE A 86 8.17 2.87 16.00
C ILE A 86 8.41 2.93 17.50
N SER A 87 9.49 3.60 17.89
CA SER A 87 9.89 3.71 19.29
C SER A 87 8.88 4.53 20.10
N ALA A 88 8.71 4.15 21.37
CA ALA A 88 7.87 4.91 22.31
C ALA A 88 8.31 6.39 22.41
N LYS A 89 9.62 6.65 22.31
CA LYS A 89 10.17 8.02 22.28
C LYS A 89 9.66 8.83 21.08
N SER A 90 9.56 8.22 19.90
CA SER A 90 9.01 8.87 18.73
C SER A 90 7.51 9.09 18.84
N ILE A 91 6.76 8.14 19.42
CA ILE A 91 5.34 8.35 19.72
C ILE A 91 5.13 9.50 20.70
N ASP A 92 5.92 9.58 21.78
CA ASP A 92 5.85 10.68 22.75
C ASP A 92 6.16 12.04 22.11
N LYS A 93 7.13 12.07 21.20
CA LYS A 93 7.56 13.29 20.52
C LYS A 93 6.54 13.77 19.49
N TYR A 94 6.06 12.88 18.62
CA TYR A 94 5.26 13.26 17.45
C TYR A 94 3.76 13.17 17.69
N VAL A 95 3.31 12.33 18.63
CA VAL A 95 1.90 12.19 19.02
C VAL A 95 1.77 12.40 20.53
N PRO A 96 2.04 13.62 21.03
CA PRO A 96 1.86 13.92 22.44
C PRO A 96 0.42 13.61 22.87
N LYS A 97 0.27 13.10 24.09
CA LYS A 97 -1.04 12.65 24.61
C LYS A 97 -1.73 11.62 23.70
N ALA A 98 -0.98 10.74 23.03
CA ALA A 98 -1.53 9.61 22.30
C ALA A 98 -2.53 8.82 23.17
N LYS A 99 -3.73 8.55 22.62
CA LYS A 99 -4.78 7.77 23.30
C LYS A 99 -4.29 6.38 23.69
N THR A 100 -3.62 5.72 22.75
CA THR A 100 -3.03 4.40 22.90
C THR A 100 -1.53 4.51 22.64
N LYS A 101 -0.71 4.37 23.69
CA LYS A 101 0.76 4.48 23.55
C LYS A 101 1.34 3.39 22.64
N ALA A 102 0.77 2.19 22.72
CA ALA A 102 1.13 1.08 21.84
C ALA A 102 0.59 1.23 20.41
N GLY A 103 -0.29 2.21 20.14
CA GLY A 103 -0.97 2.37 18.86
C GLY A 103 -2.10 1.36 18.64
N GLU A 104 -2.80 1.56 17.54
CA GLU A 104 -3.90 0.70 17.10
C GLU A 104 -3.48 -0.05 15.84
N VAL A 105 -3.42 -1.38 15.92
CA VAL A 105 -3.11 -2.24 14.77
C VAL A 105 -4.25 -2.15 13.76
N GLY A 106 -3.91 -1.79 12.52
CA GLY A 106 -4.90 -1.72 11.45
C GLY A 106 -5.34 -3.10 10.96
N LYS A 107 -6.61 -3.20 10.56
CA LYS A 107 -7.19 -4.46 10.06
C LYS A 107 -6.67 -4.79 8.67
N THR A 108 -6.25 -6.03 8.48
CA THR A 108 -5.84 -6.58 7.18
C THR A 108 -6.38 -8.00 7.00
N SER A 109 -6.70 -8.37 5.76
CA SER A 109 -6.98 -9.76 5.38
C SER A 109 -5.74 -10.49 4.87
N ASP A 110 -4.60 -9.80 4.78
CA ASP A 110 -3.32 -10.36 4.36
C ASP A 110 -2.20 -9.86 5.29
N PRO A 111 -2.09 -10.43 6.49
CA PRO A 111 -1.07 -10.03 7.47
C PRO A 111 0.36 -10.46 7.08
N GLN A 112 0.53 -11.30 6.07
CA GLN A 112 1.86 -11.74 5.60
C GLN A 112 2.49 -10.73 4.62
N SER A 113 1.66 -9.92 3.97
CA SER A 113 2.10 -8.91 3.01
C SER A 113 1.71 -7.48 3.39
N GLN A 114 0.90 -7.29 4.43
CA GLN A 114 0.46 -5.98 4.89
C GLN A 114 0.46 -5.89 6.42
N ALA A 115 0.95 -4.77 6.95
CA ALA A 115 0.85 -4.42 8.36
C ALA A 115 0.62 -2.90 8.45
N SER A 116 -0.17 -2.45 9.43
CA SER A 116 -0.37 -1.01 9.65
C SER A 116 -0.61 -0.70 11.11
N CYS A 117 -0.26 0.52 11.52
CA CYS A 117 -0.53 1.02 12.85
C CYS A 117 -0.87 2.50 12.81
N THR A 118 -1.71 2.92 13.75
CA THR A 118 -2.19 4.29 13.84
C THR A 118 -2.10 4.79 15.29
N TRP A 119 -1.74 6.05 15.46
CA TRP A 119 -1.80 6.78 16.73
C TRP A 119 -2.50 8.12 16.52
N ASN A 120 -3.22 8.57 17.54
CA ASN A 120 -3.72 9.93 17.60
C ASN A 120 -3.69 10.48 19.02
N GLY A 121 -3.41 11.77 19.14
CA GLY A 121 -3.31 12.48 20.40
C GLY A 121 -3.89 13.88 20.29
N LEU A 122 -4.52 14.31 21.37
CA LEU A 122 -5.00 15.67 21.56
C LEU A 122 -4.33 16.23 22.81
N GLU A 123 -3.44 17.19 22.62
CA GLU A 123 -2.95 18.01 23.72
C GLU A 123 -3.93 19.16 23.93
N ASP A 124 -4.90 18.93 24.82
CA ASP A 124 -5.92 19.91 25.18
C ASP A 124 -5.41 20.88 26.25
N LYS A 125 -5.42 22.18 25.93
CA LYS A 125 -5.07 23.27 26.87
C LYS A 125 -6.25 24.21 27.11
N GLY A 126 -7.48 23.77 26.79
CA GLY A 126 -8.68 24.56 26.98
C GLY A 126 -8.66 25.85 26.16
N VAL A 127 -8.88 26.99 26.82
CA VAL A 127 -8.92 28.32 26.17
C VAL A 127 -7.58 28.74 25.57
N ASP A 128 -6.47 28.09 25.96
CA ASP A 128 -5.13 28.36 25.44
C ASP A 128 -4.84 27.62 24.13
N GLY A 129 -5.81 26.88 23.60
CA GLY A 129 -5.73 26.20 22.32
C GLY A 129 -5.27 24.74 22.41
N SER A 130 -5.77 23.90 21.51
CA SER A 130 -5.57 22.45 21.57
C SER A 130 -4.90 21.94 20.31
N ASN A 131 -3.88 21.09 20.47
CA ASN A 131 -3.08 20.56 19.36
C ASN A 131 -3.41 19.11 19.11
N TYR A 132 -3.90 18.80 17.92
CA TYR A 132 -4.15 17.45 17.48
C TYR A 132 -3.01 16.94 16.60
N ARG A 133 -2.63 15.68 16.81
CA ARG A 133 -1.66 14.95 15.98
C ARG A 133 -2.18 13.57 15.64
N TRP A 134 -1.93 13.16 14.40
CA TRP A 134 -2.22 11.84 13.88
C TRP A 134 -0.96 11.28 13.20
N LEU A 135 -0.68 10.01 13.46
CA LEU A 135 0.39 9.27 12.80
C LEU A 135 -0.17 7.94 12.31
N ASP A 136 0.00 7.66 11.03
CA ASP A 136 -0.33 6.39 10.41
C ASP A 136 0.90 5.83 9.67
N ILE A 137 1.12 4.54 9.82
CA ILE A 137 2.15 3.81 9.08
C ILE A 137 1.53 2.59 8.40
N ASP A 138 1.81 2.44 7.12
CA ASP A 138 1.40 1.30 6.30
C ASP A 138 2.65 0.63 5.72
N PHE A 139 2.74 -0.69 5.88
CA PHE A 139 3.74 -1.55 5.26
C PHE A 139 3.08 -2.45 4.23
N LYS A 140 3.66 -2.55 3.04
CA LYS A 140 3.26 -3.51 2.00
C LYS A 140 4.48 -4.22 1.44
N ARG A 141 4.48 -5.54 1.44
CA ARG A 141 5.51 -6.41 0.86
C ARG A 141 4.96 -7.08 -0.38
N TYR A 142 5.78 -7.22 -1.41
CA TYR A 142 5.39 -7.82 -2.69
C TYR A 142 6.22 -9.07 -2.96
N ASP A 143 5.55 -10.19 -3.19
CA ASP A 143 6.16 -11.42 -3.65
C ASP A 143 6.38 -11.38 -5.16
N SER A 144 7.45 -12.05 -5.61
CA SER A 144 7.64 -12.31 -7.04
C SER A 144 6.57 -13.29 -7.51
N THR A 145 5.75 -12.86 -8.46
CA THR A 145 4.61 -13.63 -8.95
C THR A 145 4.75 -13.91 -10.44
N PRO A 146 4.77 -15.19 -10.88
CA PRO A 146 4.78 -15.55 -12.29
C PRO A 146 3.67 -14.82 -13.07
N GLY A 147 4.03 -14.23 -14.21
CA GLY A 147 3.11 -13.45 -15.04
C GLY A 147 2.86 -12.00 -14.59
N LEU A 148 3.19 -11.61 -13.36
CA LEU A 148 3.02 -10.23 -12.87
C LEU A 148 4.33 -9.44 -12.75
N GLY A 149 5.43 -10.13 -12.41
CA GLY A 149 6.76 -9.55 -12.27
C GLY A 149 7.42 -9.85 -10.93
N SER A 150 8.68 -9.44 -10.80
CA SER A 150 9.45 -9.60 -9.56
C SER A 150 8.87 -8.74 -8.45
N GLY A 151 9.07 -9.14 -7.20
CA GLY A 151 8.62 -8.36 -6.04
C GLY A 151 9.15 -6.92 -6.07
N ASP A 152 10.39 -6.72 -6.53
CA ASP A 152 11.00 -5.40 -6.69
C ASP A 152 10.27 -4.54 -7.74
N SER A 153 9.98 -5.09 -8.93
CA SER A 153 9.23 -4.38 -9.97
C SER A 153 7.79 -4.08 -9.54
N LEU A 154 7.15 -5.00 -8.82
CA LEU A 154 5.83 -4.78 -8.26
C LEU A 154 5.85 -3.68 -7.20
N ALA A 155 6.85 -3.67 -6.30
CA ALA A 155 7.03 -2.60 -5.33
C ALA A 155 7.28 -1.24 -5.99
N GLN A 156 8.06 -1.17 -7.09
CA GLN A 156 8.22 0.06 -7.87
C GLN A 156 6.88 0.60 -8.36
N LYS A 157 6.07 -0.24 -9.01
CA LYS A 157 4.73 0.15 -9.49
C LYS A 157 3.83 0.64 -8.35
N GLN A 158 3.92 0.02 -7.17
CA GLN A 158 3.13 0.43 -6.01
C GLN A 158 3.65 1.68 -5.31
N PHE A 159 4.97 1.90 -5.30
CA PHE A 159 5.57 3.15 -4.87
C PHE A 159 5.06 4.32 -5.73
N ASP A 160 5.14 4.19 -7.05
CA ASP A 160 4.70 5.24 -7.98
C ASP A 160 3.21 5.55 -7.82
N ARG A 161 2.40 4.50 -7.62
CA ARG A 161 0.97 4.63 -7.31
C ARG A 161 0.72 5.31 -5.97
N ALA A 162 1.49 4.95 -4.94
CA ALA A 162 1.34 5.53 -3.61
C ALA A 162 1.68 7.03 -3.61
N VAL A 163 2.78 7.41 -4.26
CA VAL A 163 3.16 8.81 -4.46
C VAL A 163 2.10 9.57 -5.26
N SER A 164 1.62 8.99 -6.35
CA SER A 164 0.59 9.62 -7.18
C SER A 164 -0.72 9.82 -6.42
N GLY A 165 -1.16 8.81 -5.66
CA GLY A 165 -2.35 8.90 -4.83
C GLY A 165 -2.25 9.97 -3.75
N ALA A 166 -1.09 10.08 -3.07
CA ALA A 166 -0.86 11.15 -2.10
C ALA A 166 -0.90 12.54 -2.74
N LYS A 167 -0.28 12.70 -3.93
CA LYS A 167 -0.31 13.95 -4.70
C LYS A 167 -1.71 14.36 -5.15
N SER A 168 -2.55 13.38 -5.49
CA SER A 168 -3.91 13.58 -5.98
C SER A 168 -4.98 13.49 -4.89
N THR A 169 -4.61 13.71 -3.62
CA THR A 169 -5.57 13.73 -2.52
C THR A 169 -6.65 14.78 -2.79
N GLY A 170 -7.92 14.37 -2.75
CA GLY A 170 -9.05 15.25 -3.05
C GLY A 170 -9.05 16.49 -2.14
N ASP A 171 -9.39 17.65 -2.71
CA ASP A 171 -9.43 18.96 -2.04
C ASP A 171 -8.10 19.48 -1.46
N ALA A 172 -7.02 18.73 -1.59
CA ALA A 172 -5.70 19.12 -1.11
C ALA A 172 -5.23 20.43 -1.78
N LYS A 173 -4.70 21.33 -0.96
CA LYS A 173 -4.08 22.59 -1.39
C LYS A 173 -2.60 22.56 -1.05
N ASN A 174 -1.84 23.45 -1.69
CA ASN A 174 -0.41 23.63 -1.40
C ASN A 174 0.41 22.32 -1.50
N VAL A 175 0.01 21.42 -2.42
CA VAL A 175 0.68 20.15 -2.63
C VAL A 175 2.11 20.41 -3.10
N LYS A 176 3.09 19.93 -2.34
CA LYS A 176 4.51 19.98 -2.68
C LYS A 176 5.10 18.59 -2.59
N THR A 177 6.05 18.28 -3.45
CA THR A 177 6.77 17.01 -3.43
C THR A 177 8.25 17.19 -3.60
N SER A 178 9.04 16.39 -2.88
CA SER A 178 10.49 16.36 -2.99
C SER A 178 11.03 14.94 -2.78
N PRO A 179 12.14 14.57 -3.44
CA PRO A 179 12.83 13.32 -3.13
C PRO A 179 13.47 13.39 -1.74
N VAL A 180 13.52 12.26 -1.03
CA VAL A 180 14.24 12.13 0.24
C VAL A 180 15.45 11.23 0.01
N SER A 181 16.66 11.76 0.19
CA SER A 181 17.89 11.00 0.01
C SER A 181 18.22 10.14 1.24
N GLY A 182 18.90 9.02 1.01
CA GLY A 182 19.39 8.14 2.09
C GLY A 182 18.30 7.35 2.82
N LEU A 183 17.10 7.23 2.25
CA LEU A 183 15.98 6.50 2.83
C LEU A 183 15.43 5.46 1.85
N GLY A 184 15.70 4.18 2.13
CA GLY A 184 15.38 3.09 1.22
C GLY A 184 16.13 3.20 -0.11
N ASP A 185 15.62 2.52 -1.14
CA ASP A 185 16.11 2.62 -2.51
C ASP A 185 15.52 3.85 -3.22
N GLN A 186 14.30 4.26 -2.84
CA GLN A 186 13.64 5.45 -3.34
C GLN A 186 12.68 6.00 -2.27
N ALA A 187 12.67 7.31 -2.06
CA ALA A 187 11.71 7.93 -1.16
C ALA A 187 11.22 9.28 -1.70
N THR A 188 9.97 9.61 -1.41
CA THR A 188 9.35 10.89 -1.77
C THR A 188 8.57 11.42 -0.59
N ALA A 189 8.84 12.66 -0.22
CA ALA A 189 8.05 13.45 0.71
C ALA A 189 6.99 14.23 -0.06
N ILE A 190 5.77 14.28 0.48
CA ILE A 190 4.63 15.01 -0.03
C ILE A 190 4.04 15.80 1.15
N THR A 191 3.87 17.11 0.99
CA THR A 191 3.15 17.93 1.97
C THR A 191 1.94 18.56 1.31
N PHE A 192 0.84 18.70 2.06
CA PHE A 192 -0.35 19.39 1.58
C PHE A 192 -1.22 19.86 2.74
N ASP A 193 -2.20 20.69 2.40
CA ASP A 193 -3.18 21.24 3.34
C ASP A 193 -4.56 20.67 3.00
N LEU A 194 -5.31 20.25 4.01
CA LEU A 194 -6.70 19.85 3.87
C LEU A 194 -7.57 20.58 4.87
N LYS A 195 -8.58 21.28 4.37
CA LYS A 195 -9.67 21.76 5.23
C LYS A 195 -10.66 20.61 5.44
N LYS A 196 -10.89 20.23 6.69
CA LYS A 196 -11.90 19.25 7.08
C LYS A 196 -12.82 19.89 8.10
N ASP A 197 -14.10 19.94 7.78
CA ASP A 197 -15.09 20.71 8.52
C ASP A 197 -14.55 22.14 8.78
N ASP A 198 -14.39 22.52 10.05
CA ASP A 198 -13.91 23.83 10.47
C ASP A 198 -12.41 23.89 10.80
N ALA A 199 -11.65 22.81 10.52
CA ALA A 199 -10.23 22.71 10.85
C ALA A 199 -9.34 22.62 9.60
N ASN A 200 -8.18 23.28 9.65
CA ASN A 200 -7.16 23.22 8.61
C ASN A 200 -6.05 22.26 9.02
N PHE A 201 -6.04 21.07 8.42
CA PHE A 201 -5.00 20.10 8.64
C PHE A 201 -3.80 20.34 7.74
N ARG A 202 -2.62 20.15 8.31
CA ARG A 202 -1.35 20.12 7.61
C ARG A 202 -0.83 18.69 7.59
N TYR A 203 -0.48 18.20 6.40
CA TYR A 203 -0.02 16.84 6.16
C TYR A 203 1.43 16.79 5.73
N GLY A 204 2.16 15.79 6.24
CA GLY A 204 3.44 15.31 5.77
C GLY A 204 3.35 13.81 5.51
N VAL A 205 3.47 13.41 4.25
CA VAL A 205 3.46 12.02 3.81
C VAL A 205 4.83 11.66 3.27
N VAL A 206 5.42 10.56 3.76
CA VAL A 206 6.66 10.00 3.20
C VAL A 206 6.36 8.60 2.70
N VAL A 207 6.55 8.40 1.39
CA VAL A 207 6.49 7.08 0.76
C VAL A 207 7.91 6.63 0.51
N VAL A 208 8.24 5.41 0.92
CA VAL A 208 9.56 4.78 0.73
C VAL A 208 9.40 3.44 0.04
N ARG A 209 10.26 3.17 -0.93
CA ARG A 209 10.51 1.83 -1.47
C ARG A 209 11.85 1.33 -0.96
N THR A 210 11.87 0.12 -0.45
CA THR A 210 13.09 -0.63 -0.13
C THR A 210 12.90 -2.04 -0.68
N ALA A 211 13.68 -2.39 -1.70
CA ALA A 211 13.52 -3.58 -2.53
C ALA A 211 12.05 -3.86 -2.89
N ASN A 212 11.53 -4.99 -2.45
CA ASN A 212 10.16 -5.45 -2.67
C ASN A 212 9.16 -5.01 -1.59
N ALA A 213 9.45 -3.98 -0.80
CA ALA A 213 8.54 -3.39 0.18
C ALA A 213 8.30 -1.90 -0.08
N VAL A 214 7.08 -1.46 0.20
CA VAL A 214 6.65 -0.06 0.19
C VAL A 214 6.15 0.29 1.58
N ILE A 215 6.64 1.41 2.10
CA ILE A 215 6.25 1.99 3.38
C ILE A 215 5.61 3.34 3.08
N ALA A 216 4.46 3.62 3.69
CA ALA A 216 3.86 4.95 3.67
C ALA A 216 3.69 5.42 5.11
N VAL A 217 4.19 6.60 5.41
CA VAL A 217 3.98 7.30 6.69
C VAL A 217 3.16 8.54 6.41
N ASP A 218 2.02 8.69 7.08
CA ASP A 218 1.21 9.90 7.09
C ASP A 218 1.26 10.50 8.50
N TYR A 219 1.93 11.64 8.63
CA TYR A 219 1.97 12.42 9.85
C TYR A 219 1.28 13.77 9.60
N ASN A 220 0.28 14.08 10.40
CA ASN A 220 -0.51 15.28 10.20
C ASN A 220 -1.06 15.83 11.52
N GLY A 221 -1.62 17.03 11.46
CA GLY A 221 -2.26 17.63 12.61
C GLY A 221 -2.98 18.93 12.28
N THR A 222 -3.67 19.45 13.29
CA THR A 222 -4.34 20.75 13.27
C THR A 222 -4.28 21.36 14.67
N GLY A 223 -4.50 22.66 14.75
CA GLY A 223 -4.88 23.34 15.99
C GLY A 223 -6.39 23.52 16.07
N TYR A 224 -6.89 23.57 17.31
CA TYR A 224 -8.27 23.86 17.69
C TYR A 224 -8.29 24.99 18.72
N GLU A 225 -9.45 25.60 18.95
CA GLU A 225 -9.64 26.67 19.96
C GLU A 225 -8.63 27.83 19.79
N GLY A 226 -8.40 28.26 18.56
CA GLY A 226 -7.47 29.35 18.23
C GLY A 226 -6.00 28.94 18.08
N ALA A 227 -5.64 27.69 18.35
CA ALA A 227 -4.32 27.17 18.04
C ALA A 227 -4.10 27.03 16.53
N ASP A 228 -2.87 27.27 16.09
CA ASP A 228 -2.45 27.07 14.71
C ASP A 228 -2.24 25.58 14.37
N ALA A 229 -2.42 25.26 13.09
CA ALA A 229 -1.94 23.98 12.55
C ALA A 229 -0.41 23.89 12.62
N PRO A 230 0.18 22.69 12.69
CA PRO A 230 1.63 22.54 12.68
C PRO A 230 2.27 23.15 11.43
N ALA A 231 3.53 23.56 11.54
CA ALA A 231 4.29 24.01 10.38
C ALA A 231 4.49 22.86 9.38
N ALA A 232 4.60 23.18 8.09
CA ALA A 232 4.80 22.18 7.04
C ALA A 232 6.13 21.42 7.21
N GLY A 233 7.18 22.14 7.66
CA GLY A 233 8.47 21.53 8.00
C GLY A 233 8.35 20.51 9.13
N ASP A 234 7.61 20.82 10.20
CA ASP A 234 7.45 19.93 11.35
C ASP A 234 6.77 18.61 10.98
N VAL A 235 5.71 18.67 10.16
CA VAL A 235 5.04 17.44 9.71
C VAL A 235 5.92 16.64 8.74
N GLN A 236 6.69 17.31 7.88
CA GLN A 236 7.59 16.63 6.96
C GLN A 236 8.75 15.94 7.70
N ASP A 237 9.35 16.63 8.66
CA ASP A 237 10.46 16.12 9.46
C ASP A 237 10.01 14.98 10.38
N GLY A 238 8.82 15.10 10.98
CA GLY A 238 8.19 14.04 11.76
C GLY A 238 7.93 12.79 10.91
N ALA A 239 7.30 12.94 9.75
CA ALA A 239 7.06 11.83 8.83
C ALA A 239 8.37 11.16 8.37
N THR A 240 9.39 11.96 8.06
CA THR A 240 10.71 11.45 7.64
C THR A 240 11.43 10.71 8.76
N ALA A 241 11.35 11.19 10.00
CA ALA A 241 11.94 10.52 11.15
C ALA A 241 11.28 9.17 11.42
N VAL A 242 9.94 9.11 11.40
CA VAL A 242 9.19 7.86 11.57
C VAL A 242 9.47 6.89 10.41
N ALA A 243 9.57 7.39 9.17
CA ALA A 243 9.89 6.55 8.01
C ALA A 243 11.28 5.91 8.12
N LYS A 244 12.26 6.59 8.73
CA LYS A 244 13.60 6.01 9.02
C LYS A 244 13.51 4.82 9.97
N GLU A 245 12.74 4.94 11.06
CA GLU A 245 12.50 3.83 11.99
C GLU A 245 11.78 2.67 11.30
N ALA A 246 10.74 2.96 10.51
CA ALA A 246 10.00 1.96 9.76
C ALA A 246 10.87 1.18 8.76
N VAL A 247 11.77 1.86 8.03
CA VAL A 247 12.73 1.22 7.12
C VAL A 247 13.71 0.33 7.88
N ALA A 248 14.24 0.81 9.01
CA ALA A 248 15.14 0.04 9.86
C ALA A 248 14.46 -1.21 10.43
N ALA A 249 13.17 -1.12 10.77
CA ALA A 249 12.38 -2.25 11.24
C ALA A 249 12.17 -3.32 10.16
N VAL A 250 11.93 -2.91 8.89
CA VAL A 250 11.86 -3.86 7.76
C VAL A 250 13.19 -4.58 7.56
N ALA A 251 14.32 -3.86 7.64
CA ALA A 251 15.65 -4.46 7.54
C ALA A 251 15.90 -5.47 8.68
N THR A 252 15.62 -5.07 9.92
CA THR A 252 15.75 -5.92 11.12
C THR A 252 14.91 -7.19 11.02
N ALA A 253 13.64 -7.08 10.61
CA ALA A 253 12.75 -8.23 10.45
C ALA A 253 13.24 -9.27 9.42
N ASN A 254 14.15 -8.86 8.53
CA ASN A 254 14.71 -9.68 7.46
C ASN A 254 16.23 -9.91 7.61
N ASN A 255 16.81 -9.61 8.78
CA ASN A 255 18.23 -9.76 9.10
C ASN A 255 19.14 -9.04 8.07
N LYS A 256 18.81 -7.80 7.74
CA LYS A 256 19.55 -6.94 6.80
C LYS A 256 20.10 -5.71 7.48
#